data_AF-A0A5U6MIK6-F1
#
_entry.id   AF-A0A5U6MIK6-F1
#
_cell.length_a   1.000
_cell.length_b   1.000
_cell.length_c   1.000
_cell.angle_alpha   90.00
_cell.angle_beta   90.00
_cell.angle_gamma   90.00
#
_symmetry.space_group_name_H-M   'P 1'
#
loop_
_entity.id
_entity.type
_entity.pdbx_description
1 polymer ?
#
loop_
_entity_poly.entity_id
_entity_poly.type
_entity_poly.pdbx_seq_one_letter_code
_entity_poly.pdbx_strand_id
1 'polypeptide(L)'
;LFVYSDNGGGEKNKMLDDEEVGIFSRMHVDHMTGIPGNPQARGIIERLNGVIPINLARRFATYNGRNADPEFVRVMSKKMVSLTNALRQGKELTTEQKRTLGLIPDWNTLIQAVGEEIEKYNQSHEHSELPKVNGQHMSPLAYRKFVLETEGDDIEYVTAQELRDMFLPEEIRTAARGWIQLGTNDYFAKELIEVDQEKVRVAFNPHDAQEVYIRRLD
;
A
#
# COMPACT_ATOMS: atom_id res chain seq x y z
N LEU A 1 -19.65 3.02 -6.56
CA LEU A 1 -18.27 2.74 -7.02
C LEU A 1 -17.97 1.28 -6.67
N PHE A 2 -17.15 0.55 -7.43
CA PHE A 2 -16.75 -0.81 -7.05
C PHE A 2 -15.23 -0.98 -7.16
N VAL A 3 -14.68 -1.83 -6.30
CA VAL A 3 -13.30 -2.30 -6.36
C VAL A 3 -13.33 -3.80 -6.60
N TYR A 4 -12.41 -4.29 -7.43
CA TYR A 4 -12.25 -5.71 -7.66
C TYR A 4 -10.89 -6.19 -7.16
N SER A 5 -10.88 -7.23 -6.34
CA SER A 5 -9.64 -7.83 -5.82
C SER A 5 -9.69 -9.36 -5.84
N ASP A 6 -8.55 -9.98 -5.54
CA ASP A 6 -8.50 -11.42 -5.29
C ASP A 6 -9.09 -11.77 -3.92
N ASN A 7 -9.61 -12.98 -3.75
CA ASN A 7 -10.21 -13.41 -2.48
C ASN A 7 -9.15 -13.81 -1.42
N GLY A 8 -7.94 -13.24 -1.50
CA GLY A 8 -6.84 -13.48 -0.58
C GLY A 8 -7.07 -12.77 0.75
N GLY A 9 -6.60 -13.35 1.86
CA GLY A 9 -6.83 -12.82 3.21
C GLY A 9 -6.26 -11.41 3.47
N GLY A 10 -5.36 -10.93 2.61
CA GLY A 10 -4.86 -9.55 2.66
C GLY A 10 -5.84 -8.54 2.04
N GLU A 11 -6.53 -8.93 0.98
CA GLU A 11 -7.48 -8.08 0.24
C GLU A 11 -8.89 -8.11 0.86
N LYS A 12 -9.25 -9.23 1.52
CA LYS A 12 -10.53 -9.40 2.24
C LYS A 12 -10.41 -9.20 3.76
N ASN A 13 -9.52 -8.32 4.19
CA ASN A 13 -9.27 -8.12 5.61
C ASN A 13 -10.34 -7.20 6.23
N LYS A 14 -10.49 -7.23 7.56
CA LYS A 14 -11.48 -6.40 8.27
C LYS A 14 -11.26 -4.90 8.09
N MET A 15 -10.01 -4.45 7.95
CA MET A 15 -9.72 -3.04 7.72
C MET A 15 -10.32 -2.54 6.39
N LEU A 16 -10.47 -3.40 5.39
CA LEU A 16 -11.06 -3.07 4.09
C LEU A 16 -12.58 -3.34 4.06
N ASP A 17 -13.00 -4.50 4.54
CA ASP A 17 -14.34 -5.06 4.30
C ASP A 17 -15.29 -5.09 5.50
N ASP A 18 -14.86 -4.69 6.69
CA ASP A 18 -15.77 -4.66 7.83
C ASP A 18 -16.97 -3.74 7.54
N GLU A 19 -18.17 -4.16 7.92
CA GLU A 19 -19.42 -3.47 7.58
C GLU A 19 -19.50 -2.06 8.20
N GLU A 20 -18.88 -1.85 9.36
CA GLU A 20 -18.94 -0.58 10.09
C GLU A 20 -17.66 0.25 9.91
N VAL A 21 -16.49 -0.37 10.05
CA VAL A 21 -15.20 0.34 10.06
C VAL A 21 -14.37 0.14 8.80
N GLY A 22 -14.78 -0.78 7.92
CA GLY A 22 -14.08 -1.10 6.69
C GLY A 22 -14.02 0.11 5.75
N ILE A 23 -12.85 0.34 5.18
CA ILE A 23 -12.61 1.45 4.24
C ILE A 23 -13.63 1.43 3.10
N PHE A 24 -13.91 0.26 2.50
CA PHE A 24 -14.85 0.16 1.39
C PHE A 24 -16.29 0.44 1.81
N SER A 25 -16.73 -0.11 2.94
CA SER A 25 -18.06 0.13 3.50
C SER A 25 -18.30 1.61 3.81
N ARG A 26 -17.31 2.27 4.45
CA ARG A 26 -17.39 3.71 4.79
C ARG A 26 -17.40 4.62 3.57
N MET A 27 -16.81 4.19 2.46
CA MET A 27 -16.80 4.94 1.21
C MET A 27 -17.93 4.53 0.25
N HIS A 28 -18.84 3.65 0.68
CA HIS A 28 -19.89 3.07 -0.17
C HIS A 28 -19.35 2.49 -1.48
N VAL A 29 -18.23 1.77 -1.36
CA VAL A 29 -17.58 1.06 -2.45
C VAL A 29 -17.93 -0.41 -2.36
N ASP A 30 -18.54 -0.95 -3.41
CA ASP A 30 -18.82 -2.37 -3.49
C ASP A 30 -17.52 -3.14 -3.74
N HIS A 31 -17.13 -4.00 -2.80
CA HIS A 31 -15.96 -4.84 -2.97
C HIS A 31 -16.32 -6.18 -3.63
N MET A 32 -15.98 -6.32 -4.91
CA MET A 32 -16.21 -7.51 -5.69
C MET A 32 -14.98 -8.43 -5.63
N THR A 33 -15.11 -9.59 -5.00
CA THR A 33 -14.07 -10.63 -5.08
C THR A 33 -14.32 -11.55 -6.27
N GLY A 34 -13.26 -12.02 -6.92
CA GLY A 34 -13.39 -12.88 -8.10
C GLY A 34 -14.19 -14.16 -7.88
N ILE A 35 -14.93 -14.58 -8.91
CA ILE A 35 -15.58 -15.89 -8.97
C ILE A 35 -14.48 -16.97 -8.97
N PRO A 36 -14.54 -17.97 -8.07
CA PRO A 36 -13.60 -19.09 -8.10
C PRO A 36 -13.55 -19.72 -9.50
N GLY A 37 -12.38 -19.67 -10.16
CA GLY A 37 -12.15 -20.34 -11.44
C GLY A 37 -12.27 -19.50 -12.71
N ASN A 38 -12.42 -18.16 -12.65
CA ASN A 38 -12.29 -17.31 -13.84
C ASN A 38 -10.97 -16.50 -13.85
N PRO A 39 -9.83 -17.11 -14.23
CA PRO A 39 -8.54 -16.45 -14.27
C PRO A 39 -8.40 -15.45 -15.43
N GLN A 40 -9.36 -15.33 -16.37
CA GLN A 40 -9.22 -14.41 -17.51
C GLN A 40 -9.39 -12.93 -17.14
N ALA A 41 -10.00 -12.60 -15.99
CA ALA A 41 -9.92 -11.26 -15.40
C ALA A 41 -8.49 -10.90 -14.92
N ARG A 42 -7.55 -11.85 -14.94
CA ARG A 42 -6.15 -11.71 -14.49
C ARG A 42 -5.16 -11.47 -15.67
N GLY A 43 -5.62 -11.54 -16.92
CA GLY A 43 -4.79 -11.89 -18.08
C GLY A 43 -3.97 -10.78 -18.76
N ILE A 44 -4.15 -9.50 -18.44
CA ILE A 44 -3.40 -8.41 -19.10
C ILE A 44 -2.28 -7.87 -18.20
N ILE A 45 -2.49 -7.88 -16.88
CA ILE A 45 -1.53 -7.37 -15.88
C ILE A 45 -0.44 -8.41 -15.53
N GLU A 46 -0.66 -9.70 -15.81
CA GLU A 46 0.19 -10.80 -15.33
C GLU A 46 1.66 -10.68 -15.80
N ARG A 47 1.90 -10.28 -17.05
CA ARG A 47 3.28 -10.10 -17.54
C ARG A 47 3.95 -8.86 -16.94
N LEU A 48 3.21 -7.77 -16.77
CA LEU A 48 3.74 -6.53 -16.21
C LEU A 48 4.17 -6.73 -14.75
N ASN A 49 3.30 -7.37 -13.96
CA ASN A 49 3.57 -7.74 -12.57
C ASN A 49 4.74 -8.71 -12.44
N GLY A 50 5.05 -9.49 -13.48
CA GLY A 50 6.27 -10.29 -13.56
C GLY A 50 7.52 -9.49 -13.91
N VAL A 51 7.41 -8.39 -14.66
CA VAL A 51 8.56 -7.66 -15.24
C VAL A 51 8.99 -6.46 -14.40
N ILE A 52 8.06 -5.60 -13.98
CA ILE A 52 8.38 -4.36 -13.25
C ILE A 52 9.07 -4.66 -11.92
N PRO A 53 8.55 -5.54 -11.04
CA PRO A 53 9.21 -5.82 -9.77
C PRO A 53 10.62 -6.41 -9.95
N ILE A 54 10.82 -7.23 -10.97
CA ILE A 54 12.15 -7.81 -11.26
C ILE A 54 13.12 -6.73 -11.74
N ASN A 55 12.70 -5.86 -12.65
CA ASN A 55 13.53 -4.76 -13.16
C ASN A 55 13.91 -3.79 -12.05
N LEU A 56 12.95 -3.43 -11.20
CA LEU A 56 13.16 -2.62 -10.02
C LEU A 56 14.17 -3.30 -9.07
N ALA A 57 13.91 -4.55 -8.69
CA ALA A 57 14.72 -5.27 -7.71
C ALA A 57 16.19 -5.40 -8.15
N ARG A 58 16.45 -5.54 -9.46
CA ARG A 58 17.80 -5.59 -10.04
C ARG A 58 18.60 -4.30 -9.92
N ARG A 59 17.95 -3.16 -9.64
CA ARG A 59 18.64 -1.88 -9.37
C ARG A 59 19.40 -1.91 -8.04
N PHE A 60 19.02 -2.81 -7.13
CA PHE A 60 19.61 -2.88 -5.80
C PHE A 60 20.71 -3.94 -5.71
N ALA A 61 21.79 -3.59 -5.01
CA ALA A 61 22.93 -4.49 -4.78
C ALA A 61 22.55 -5.76 -4.01
N THR A 62 21.38 -5.79 -3.37
CA THR A 62 20.88 -6.92 -2.57
C THR A 62 19.94 -7.84 -3.35
N TYR A 63 19.84 -7.70 -4.68
CA TYR A 63 19.00 -8.56 -5.52
C TYR A 63 19.31 -10.05 -5.32
N ASN A 64 18.27 -10.83 -5.06
CA ASN A 64 18.35 -12.27 -4.81
C ASN A 64 17.34 -13.09 -5.65
N GLY A 65 16.78 -12.48 -6.70
CA GLY A 65 15.75 -13.11 -7.54
C GLY A 65 16.31 -14.09 -8.58
N ARG A 66 15.40 -14.61 -9.41
CA ARG A 66 15.72 -15.55 -10.49
C ARG A 66 16.79 -14.95 -11.42
N ASN A 67 17.84 -15.73 -11.71
CA ASN A 67 19.04 -15.37 -12.48
C ASN A 67 20.15 -14.58 -11.75
N ALA A 68 20.08 -14.38 -10.44
CA ALA A 68 21.24 -13.94 -9.67
C ALA A 68 22.29 -15.08 -9.56
N ASP A 69 23.58 -14.72 -9.47
CA ASP A 69 24.65 -15.69 -9.21
C ASP A 69 24.38 -16.43 -7.88
N PRO A 70 24.24 -17.77 -7.87
CA PRO A 70 23.94 -18.53 -6.67
C PRO A 70 24.94 -18.33 -5.54
N GLU A 71 26.23 -18.17 -5.86
CA GLU A 71 27.26 -17.96 -4.85
C GLU A 71 27.14 -16.57 -4.22
N PHE A 72 26.89 -15.55 -5.05
CA PHE A 72 26.58 -14.21 -4.57
C PHE A 72 25.37 -14.20 -3.63
N VAL A 73 24.25 -14.82 -4.04
CA VAL A 73 23.02 -14.89 -3.23
C VAL A 73 23.29 -15.59 -1.90
N ARG A 74 24.04 -16.69 -1.91
CA ARG A 74 24.39 -17.44 -0.70
C ARG A 74 25.22 -16.58 0.25
N VAL A 75 26.23 -15.89 -0.26
CA VAL A 75 27.09 -15.00 0.55
C VAL A 75 26.29 -13.83 1.10
N MET A 76 25.52 -13.15 0.25
CA MET A 76 24.69 -12.01 0.65
C MET A 76 23.66 -12.40 1.71
N SER A 77 22.97 -13.54 1.54
CA SER A 77 21.99 -14.04 2.51
C SER A 77 22.63 -14.29 3.89
N LYS A 78 23.83 -14.85 3.94
CA LYS A 78 24.58 -15.02 5.20
C LYS A 78 24.89 -13.67 5.86
N LYS A 79 25.30 -12.66 5.07
CA LYS A 79 25.55 -11.30 5.56
C LYS A 79 24.26 -10.67 6.11
N MET A 80 23.13 -10.83 5.42
CA MET A 80 21.82 -10.34 5.86
C MET A 80 21.36 -10.96 7.18
N VAL A 81 21.51 -12.28 7.33
CA VAL A 81 21.18 -12.97 8.59
C VAL A 81 22.07 -12.47 9.74
N SER A 82 23.38 -12.33 9.49
CA SER A 82 24.31 -11.80 10.48
C SER A 82 23.95 -10.37 10.92
N LEU A 83 23.66 -9.48 9.97
CA LEU A 83 23.23 -8.11 10.23
C LEU A 83 21.92 -8.08 11.03
N THR A 84 20.90 -8.82 10.59
CA THR A 84 19.59 -8.88 11.25
C THR A 84 19.69 -9.36 12.69
N ASN A 85 20.52 -10.37 12.94
CA ASN A 85 20.75 -10.88 14.30
C ASN A 85 21.46 -9.85 15.20
N ALA A 86 22.45 -9.12 14.67
CA ALA A 86 23.13 -8.07 15.43
C ALA A 86 22.19 -6.92 15.79
N LEU A 87 21.35 -6.48 14.84
CA LEU A 87 20.33 -5.46 15.07
C LEU A 87 19.32 -5.88 16.14
N ARG A 88 18.78 -7.11 16.04
CA ARG A 88 17.85 -7.65 17.05
C ARG A 88 18.44 -7.73 18.46
N GLN A 89 19.74 -7.96 18.56
CA GLN A 89 20.45 -8.07 19.84
C GLN A 89 20.96 -6.71 20.36
N GLY A 90 20.76 -5.61 19.62
CA GLY A 90 21.27 -4.29 19.99
C GLY A 90 22.81 -4.21 20.06
N LYS A 91 23.52 -5.06 19.31
CA LYS A 91 24.99 -5.09 19.31
C LYS A 91 25.58 -3.99 18.43
N GLU A 92 26.78 -3.52 18.78
CA GLU A 92 27.53 -2.66 17.87
C GLU A 92 27.87 -3.42 16.58
N LEU A 93 27.58 -2.80 15.44
CA LEU A 93 27.80 -3.41 14.14
C LEU A 93 29.29 -3.45 13.78
N THR A 94 29.76 -4.62 13.36
CA THR A 94 31.10 -4.79 12.75
C THR A 94 31.23 -4.00 11.44
N THR A 95 32.46 -3.76 10.98
CA THR A 95 32.72 -3.09 9.68
C THR A 95 31.97 -3.75 8.52
N GLU A 96 31.91 -5.08 8.48
CA GLU A 96 31.21 -5.81 7.42
C GLU A 96 29.69 -5.67 7.51
N GLN A 97 29.13 -5.64 8.73
CA GLN A 97 27.70 -5.39 8.93
C GLN A 97 27.32 -3.95 8.57
N LYS A 98 28.14 -2.95 8.91
CA LYS A 98 27.93 -1.56 8.49
C LYS A 98 27.94 -1.43 6.97
N ARG A 99 28.88 -2.09 6.28
CA ARG A 99 28.90 -2.16 4.81
C ARG A 99 27.65 -2.83 4.25
N THR A 100 27.25 -3.97 4.80
CA THR A 100 26.04 -4.69 4.37
C THR A 100 24.79 -3.85 4.56
N LEU A 101 24.66 -3.14 5.67
CA LEU A 101 23.55 -2.23 5.95
C LEU A 101 23.48 -1.12 4.89
N GLY A 102 24.61 -0.55 4.49
CA GLY A 102 24.66 0.46 3.43
C GLY A 102 24.30 -0.04 2.03
N LEU A 103 24.16 -1.34 1.81
CA LEU A 103 23.65 -1.91 0.55
C LEU A 103 22.13 -2.04 0.53
N ILE A 104 21.49 -2.03 1.70
CA ILE A 104 20.04 -2.17 1.82
C ILE A 104 19.42 -0.80 1.55
N PRO A 105 18.51 -0.67 0.57
CA PRO A 105 17.81 0.58 0.36
C PRO A 105 16.97 0.89 1.61
N ASP A 106 17.01 2.15 2.06
CA ASP A 106 16.02 2.62 3.02
C ASP A 106 14.62 2.67 2.38
N TRP A 107 13.62 2.84 3.24
CA TRP A 107 12.23 2.82 2.81
C TRP A 107 11.92 3.89 1.75
N ASN A 108 12.46 5.10 1.92
CA ASN A 108 12.22 6.20 0.97
C ASN A 108 12.85 5.92 -0.39
N THR A 109 14.07 5.38 -0.41
CA THR A 109 14.77 4.97 -1.63
C THR A 109 13.98 3.90 -2.39
N LEU A 110 13.43 2.92 -1.66
CA LEU A 110 12.59 1.88 -2.27
C LEU A 110 11.31 2.49 -2.88
N ILE A 111 10.59 3.31 -2.12
CA ILE A 111 9.34 3.95 -2.59
C ILE A 111 9.59 4.85 -3.80
N GLN A 112 10.68 5.62 -3.79
CA GLN A 112 11.06 6.45 -4.93
C GLN A 112 11.30 5.59 -6.17
N ALA A 113 12.09 4.52 -6.06
CA ALA A 113 12.37 3.64 -7.19
C ALA A 113 11.09 3.01 -7.76
N VAL A 114 10.13 2.63 -6.90
CA VAL A 114 8.82 2.12 -7.31
C VAL A 114 8.04 3.20 -8.07
N GLY A 115 8.00 4.42 -7.54
CA GLY A 115 7.35 5.57 -8.19
C GLY A 115 7.90 5.85 -9.58
N GLU A 116 9.23 5.80 -9.76
CA GLU A 116 9.88 5.99 -11.06
C GLU A 116 9.45 4.94 -12.10
N GLU A 117 9.34 3.67 -11.71
CA GLU A 117 8.90 2.61 -12.64
C GLU A 117 7.41 2.74 -13.00
N ILE A 118 6.56 3.14 -12.05
CA ILE A 118 5.14 3.43 -12.30
C ILE A 118 5.01 4.61 -13.27
N GLU A 119 5.74 5.69 -13.03
CA GLU A 119 5.73 6.88 -13.87
C GLU A 119 6.19 6.55 -15.29
N LYS A 120 7.32 5.85 -15.41
CA LYS A 120 7.84 5.39 -16.69
C LYS A 120 6.82 4.55 -17.45
N TYR A 121 6.18 3.60 -16.78
CA TYR A 121 5.15 2.77 -17.40
C TYR A 121 3.98 3.62 -17.92
N ASN A 122 3.41 4.46 -17.06
CA ASN A 122 2.23 5.26 -17.40
C ASN A 122 2.51 6.27 -18.52
N GLN A 123 3.72 6.85 -18.56
CA GLN A 123 4.05 7.88 -19.54
C GLN A 123 4.52 7.31 -20.89
N SER A 124 5.36 6.27 -20.87
CA SER A 124 6.14 5.87 -22.05
C SER A 124 5.80 4.49 -22.62
N HIS A 125 5.06 3.64 -21.91
CA HIS A 125 4.77 2.29 -22.38
C HIS A 125 3.62 2.28 -23.39
N GLU A 126 3.91 1.94 -24.64
CA GLU A 126 2.89 1.70 -25.67
C GLU A 126 2.18 0.36 -25.43
N HIS A 127 0.87 0.39 -25.19
CA HIS A 127 0.10 -0.82 -24.91
C HIS A 127 -0.68 -1.25 -26.16
N SER A 128 -0.42 -2.47 -26.65
CA SER A 128 -0.99 -2.96 -27.91
C SER A 128 -2.52 -3.05 -27.95
N GLU A 129 -3.16 -3.07 -26.77
CA GLU A 129 -4.62 -3.09 -26.63
C GLU A 129 -5.25 -1.70 -26.67
N LEU A 130 -4.45 -0.64 -26.56
CA LEU A 130 -4.93 0.74 -26.61
C LEU A 130 -4.97 1.27 -28.06
N PRO A 131 -5.84 2.25 -28.36
CA PRO A 131 -5.93 2.84 -29.68
C PRO A 131 -4.59 3.41 -30.18
N LYS A 132 -4.46 3.49 -31.51
CA LYS A 132 -3.31 4.11 -32.16
C LYS A 132 -3.57 5.57 -32.50
N VAL A 133 -2.55 6.40 -32.29
CA VAL A 133 -2.48 7.77 -32.81
C VAL A 133 -1.21 7.89 -33.63
N ASN A 134 -1.32 8.33 -34.88
CA ASN A 134 -0.19 8.46 -35.82
C ASN A 134 0.64 7.17 -35.97
N GLY A 135 -0.02 6.00 -35.86
CA GLY A 135 0.61 4.68 -36.05
C GLY A 135 1.22 4.05 -34.79
N GLN A 136 1.34 4.78 -33.68
CA GLN A 136 1.83 4.29 -32.38
C GLN A 136 0.68 4.04 -31.42
N HIS A 137 0.80 3.04 -30.54
CA HIS A 137 -0.22 2.81 -29.52
C HIS A 137 -0.11 3.86 -28.42
N MET A 138 -1.23 4.25 -27.82
CA MET A 138 -1.22 5.17 -26.68
C MET A 138 -0.54 4.54 -25.45
N SER A 139 0.05 5.39 -24.61
CA SER A 139 0.42 5.03 -23.24
C SER A 139 -0.79 5.08 -22.30
N PRO A 140 -0.77 4.41 -21.14
CA PRO A 140 -1.87 4.44 -20.18
C PRO A 140 -2.29 5.86 -19.79
N LEU A 141 -1.32 6.76 -19.56
CA LEU A 141 -1.62 8.15 -19.20
C LEU A 141 -2.25 8.92 -20.37
N ALA A 142 -1.74 8.74 -21.59
CA ALA A 142 -2.29 9.38 -22.78
C ALA A 142 -3.72 8.92 -23.04
N TYR A 143 -3.99 7.62 -22.88
CA TYR A 143 -5.32 7.07 -23.06
C TYR A 143 -6.30 7.54 -21.98
N ARG A 144 -5.89 7.57 -20.70
CA ARG A 144 -6.72 8.14 -19.62
C ARG A 144 -7.14 9.57 -19.94
N LYS A 145 -6.19 10.40 -20.39
CA LYS A 145 -6.48 11.80 -20.77
C LYS A 145 -7.47 11.87 -21.93
N PHE A 146 -7.26 11.07 -22.98
CA PHE A 146 -8.16 11.01 -24.13
C PHE A 146 -9.60 10.62 -23.76
N VAL A 147 -9.77 9.63 -22.88
CA VAL A 147 -11.09 9.19 -22.42
C VAL A 147 -11.80 10.30 -21.65
N LEU A 148 -11.12 10.95 -20.70
CA LEU A 148 -11.72 12.06 -19.93
C LEU A 148 -12.13 13.25 -20.84
N GLU A 149 -11.33 13.55 -21.86
CA GLU A 149 -11.65 14.60 -22.83
C GLU A 149 -12.83 14.24 -23.75
N THR A 150 -13.00 12.94 -24.07
CA THR A 150 -13.97 12.48 -25.06
C THR A 150 -15.31 12.08 -24.43
N GLU A 151 -15.27 11.38 -23.31
CA GLU A 151 -16.44 10.84 -22.62
C GLU A 151 -16.95 11.77 -21.50
N GLY A 152 -16.13 12.75 -21.09
CA GLY A 152 -16.41 13.67 -20.00
C GLY A 152 -15.76 13.24 -18.68
N ASP A 153 -15.66 14.19 -17.75
CA ASP A 153 -15.05 14.03 -16.44
C ASP A 153 -16.13 14.19 -15.35
N ASP A 154 -16.94 13.15 -15.15
CA ASP A 154 -17.94 13.07 -14.07
C ASP A 154 -17.31 12.44 -12.81
N ILE A 155 -16.15 12.97 -12.41
CA ILE A 155 -15.38 12.51 -11.25
C ILE A 155 -15.60 13.49 -10.10
N GLU A 156 -16.02 12.96 -8.95
CA GLU A 156 -16.01 13.69 -7.70
C GLU A 156 -14.59 13.75 -7.13
N TYR A 157 -13.99 14.94 -7.19
CA TYR A 157 -12.65 15.18 -6.66
C TYR A 157 -12.72 15.59 -5.19
N VAL A 158 -12.27 14.68 -4.33
CA VAL A 158 -12.06 14.94 -2.90
C VAL A 158 -10.72 15.64 -2.66
N THR A 159 -10.67 16.49 -1.64
CA THR A 159 -9.44 17.18 -1.23
C THR A 159 -8.41 16.19 -0.69
N ALA A 160 -7.14 16.61 -0.67
CA ALA A 160 -6.06 15.78 -0.13
C ALA A 160 -6.26 15.43 1.37
N GLN A 161 -6.96 16.28 2.12
CA GLN A 161 -7.28 16.02 3.52
C GLN A 161 -8.39 14.97 3.63
N GLU A 162 -9.48 15.13 2.87
CA GLU A 162 -10.58 14.15 2.84
C GLU A 162 -10.07 12.78 2.39
N LEU A 163 -9.20 12.72 1.38
CA LEU A 163 -8.57 11.47 0.95
C LEU A 163 -7.80 10.81 2.09
N ARG A 164 -6.97 11.55 2.83
CA ARG A 164 -6.25 10.98 3.97
C ARG A 164 -7.23 10.40 4.99
N ASP A 165 -8.24 11.16 5.36
CA ASP A 165 -9.21 10.78 6.38
C ASP A 165 -10.07 9.58 5.95
N MET A 166 -10.42 9.48 4.67
CA MET A 166 -11.18 8.37 4.09
C MET A 166 -10.44 7.03 4.22
N PHE A 167 -9.12 7.03 4.04
CA PHE A 167 -8.29 5.82 4.06
C PHE A 167 -7.68 5.49 5.43
N LEU A 168 -7.96 6.27 6.48
CA LEU A 168 -7.52 5.91 7.83
C LEU A 168 -8.17 4.57 8.25
N PRO A 169 -7.38 3.57 8.68
CA PRO A 169 -7.94 2.41 9.36
C PRO A 169 -8.71 2.85 10.60
N GLU A 170 -9.84 2.19 10.83
CA GLU A 170 -10.71 2.42 11.98
C GLU A 170 -10.86 1.14 12.81
N GLU A 171 -10.86 1.29 14.13
CA GLU A 171 -11.22 0.23 15.07
C GLU A 171 -12.31 0.70 16.04
N ILE A 172 -13.22 -0.19 16.39
CA ILE A 172 -14.21 0.10 17.44
C ILE A 172 -13.55 -0.08 18.80
N ARG A 173 -13.69 0.96 19.64
CA ARG A 173 -13.21 0.98 21.02
C ARG A 173 -14.26 1.62 21.93
N THR A 174 -14.12 1.36 23.22
CA THR A 174 -14.98 1.97 24.24
C THR A 174 -14.24 3.13 24.88
N ALA A 175 -14.83 4.33 24.83
CA ALA A 175 -14.31 5.47 25.56
C ALA A 175 -14.62 5.31 27.05
N ALA A 176 -13.66 5.68 27.91
CA ALA A 176 -13.82 5.55 29.35
C ALA A 176 -13.13 6.68 30.10
N ARG A 177 -13.90 7.52 30.81
CA ARG A 177 -13.41 8.58 31.70
C ARG A 177 -12.44 9.55 31.00
N GLY A 178 -12.72 9.90 29.75
CA GLY A 178 -11.87 10.77 28.93
C GLY A 178 -10.71 10.06 28.22
N TRP A 179 -10.59 8.74 28.36
CA TRP A 179 -9.53 7.94 27.77
C TRP A 179 -10.04 6.98 26.72
N ILE A 180 -9.17 6.60 25.78
CA ILE A 180 -9.41 5.51 24.85
C ILE A 180 -8.10 4.77 24.54
N GLN A 181 -8.19 3.44 24.48
CA GLN A 181 -7.02 2.58 24.25
C GLN A 181 -7.03 2.04 22.82
N LEU A 182 -5.89 2.16 22.13
CA LEU A 182 -5.66 1.58 20.82
C LEU A 182 -4.30 0.86 20.80
N GLY A 183 -4.35 -0.46 20.64
CA GLY A 183 -3.15 -1.31 20.74
C GLY A 183 -2.57 -1.25 22.16
N THR A 184 -1.32 -0.77 22.26
CA THR A 184 -0.63 -0.54 23.54
C THR A 184 -0.62 0.92 23.98
N ASN A 185 -1.27 1.82 23.22
CA ASN A 185 -1.27 3.25 23.45
C ASN A 185 -2.60 3.69 24.09
N ASP A 186 -2.52 4.67 24.99
CA ASP A 186 -3.67 5.32 25.59
C ASP A 186 -3.72 6.79 25.14
N TYR A 187 -4.89 7.22 24.69
CA TYR A 187 -5.15 8.58 24.21
C TYR A 187 -6.15 9.26 25.13
N PHE A 188 -5.97 10.56 25.37
CA PHE A 188 -6.83 11.35 26.24
C PHE A 188 -7.38 12.57 25.51
N ALA A 189 -8.67 12.82 25.70
CA ALA A 189 -9.33 14.06 25.34
C ALA A 189 -10.44 14.34 26.36
N LYS A 190 -10.66 15.61 26.73
CA LYS A 190 -11.72 15.94 27.70
C LYS A 190 -13.11 15.65 27.13
N GLU A 191 -13.23 15.83 25.82
CA GLU A 191 -14.41 15.64 24.99
C GLU A 191 -14.86 14.18 24.97
N LEU A 192 -13.96 13.21 25.22
CA LEU A 192 -14.31 11.79 25.35
C LEU A 192 -15.23 11.50 26.55
N ILE A 193 -15.39 12.43 27.50
CA ILE A 193 -16.38 12.32 28.58
C ILE A 193 -17.81 12.36 28.03
N GLU A 194 -18.03 13.03 26.89
CA GLU A 194 -19.35 13.13 26.25
C GLU A 194 -19.86 11.79 25.69
N VAL A 195 -18.97 10.81 25.55
CA VAL A 195 -19.22 9.46 25.04
C VAL A 195 -18.73 8.41 26.03
N ASP A 196 -18.73 8.71 27.34
CA ASP A 196 -18.24 7.79 28.37
C ASP A 196 -19.01 6.46 28.37
N GLN A 197 -18.28 5.35 28.37
CA GLN A 197 -18.77 3.98 28.23
C GLN A 197 -19.45 3.66 26.88
N GLU A 198 -19.44 4.58 25.92
CA GLU A 198 -19.96 4.34 24.58
C GLU A 198 -18.90 3.74 23.66
N LYS A 199 -19.37 3.02 22.65
CA LYS A 199 -18.53 2.56 21.54
C LYS A 199 -18.35 3.68 20.53
N VAL A 200 -17.11 3.91 20.14
CA VAL A 200 -16.71 4.89 19.14
C VAL A 200 -15.78 4.25 18.12
N ARG A 201 -15.68 4.86 16.94
CA ARG A 201 -14.69 4.51 15.92
C ARG A 201 -13.44 5.33 16.16
N VAL A 202 -12.30 4.65 16.21
CA VAL A 202 -10.98 5.26 16.39
C VAL A 202 -10.23 5.12 15.08
N ALA A 203 -10.14 6.22 14.33
CA ALA A 203 -9.31 6.32 13.14
C ALA A 203 -7.87 6.67 13.50
N PHE A 204 -6.91 6.00 12.88
CA PHE A 204 -5.49 6.18 13.22
C PHE A 204 -4.59 6.07 11.99
N ASN A 205 -3.44 6.75 12.06
CA ASN A 205 -2.39 6.60 11.07
C ASN A 205 -1.45 5.46 11.49
N PRO A 206 -1.29 4.38 10.69
CA PRO A 206 -0.41 3.27 11.04
C PRO A 206 1.08 3.66 11.07
N HIS A 207 1.45 4.82 10.51
CA HIS A 207 2.81 5.35 10.50
C HIS A 207 3.07 6.43 11.55
N ASP A 208 2.01 6.96 12.18
CA ASP A 208 2.12 8.00 13.20
C ASP A 208 1.10 7.79 14.31
N ALA A 209 1.59 7.46 15.50
CA ALA A 209 0.77 7.17 16.66
C ALA A 209 0.53 8.40 17.56
N GLN A 210 0.95 9.60 17.16
CA GLN A 210 0.84 10.81 17.99
C GLN A 210 -0.61 11.22 18.28
N GLU A 211 -1.50 11.01 17.31
CA GLU A 211 -2.90 11.38 17.43
C GLU A 211 -3.82 10.33 16.80
N VAL A 212 -5.07 10.33 17.26
CA VAL A 212 -6.16 9.50 16.72
C VAL A 212 -7.40 10.37 16.57
N TYR A 213 -8.26 10.00 15.64
CA TYR A 213 -9.50 10.71 15.37
C TYR A 213 -10.66 9.87 15.89
N ILE A 214 -11.48 10.48 16.76
CA ILE A 214 -12.62 9.81 17.37
C ILE A 214 -13.88 10.21 16.63
N ARG A 215 -14.63 9.21 16.18
CA ARG A 215 -15.92 9.38 15.50
C ARG A 215 -16.96 8.58 16.25
N ARG A 216 -18.17 9.13 16.38
CA ARG A 216 -19.29 8.34 16.86
C ARG A 216 -19.66 7.27 15.83
N LEU A 217 -20.45 6.29 16.26
CA LEU A 217 -20.93 5.23 15.38
C LEU A 217 -22.09 5.71 14.47
N ASP A 218 -22.77 6.80 14.85
CA ASP A 218 -23.86 7.43 14.11
C ASP A 218 -23.38 8.48 13.08
#